data_AF-A0AAD3HBM5-F1
#
_entry.id   AF-A0AAD3HBM5-F1
#
_cell.length_a   1.000
_cell.length_b   1.000
_cell.length_c   1.000
_cell.angle_alpha   90.00
_cell.angle_beta   90.00
_cell.angle_gamma   90.00
#
_symmetry.space_group_name_H-M   'P 1'
#
loop_
_entity.id
_entity.type
_entity.pdbx_description
1 polymer ?
#
loop_
_entity_poly.entity_id
_entity_poly.type
_entity_poly.pdbx_seq_one_letter_code
_entity_poly.pdbx_strand_id
1 'polypeptide(L)'
;MFCMNKKTLIYTLAFLLLIALLNDRSSAQDVNVDQEVEDEFLAEILAEEQREAEEMAKLEAEMRELEELKAQHAKMHQNQQSQKMKPGMNGNRSSMSGANSGGKSNLNDVEEELRKKEAAKAEAERIERQAAIDEEEKKKAAKLAEEREAKYQAELERIKDENMRKKLQRQKRRDGQIVKRILRNSINERHYAVLGLKCKWGEISFGPFKFCSVSPAEVKRAYRTRAREVHPDKNRDGRANEAFDALERSASLLMDPSKKKKYDMILAHQRKVVLGKAFDTLENGWKAVRTVFKLLGPFATPIAILLALII
;
A
#
# COMPACT_ATOMS: atom_id res chain seq x y z
N MET A 1 -31.14 39.86 -10.88
CA MET A 1 -32.23 38.95 -11.32
C MET A 1 -31.59 37.78 -12.09
N PHE A 2 -30.94 36.85 -11.40
CA PHE A 2 -30.41 35.62 -12.01
C PHE A 2 -31.31 34.46 -11.57
N CYS A 3 -32.31 34.13 -12.39
CA CYS A 3 -33.08 32.91 -12.23
C CYS A 3 -32.19 31.71 -12.58
N MET A 4 -31.35 31.27 -11.64
CA MET A 4 -30.70 29.97 -11.78
C MET A 4 -31.78 28.90 -11.64
N ASN A 5 -31.93 28.08 -12.69
CA ASN A 5 -32.84 26.96 -12.73
C ASN A 5 -32.58 26.04 -11.53
N LYS A 6 -33.61 25.54 -10.84
CA LYS A 6 -33.47 24.74 -9.59
C LYS A 6 -32.50 23.56 -9.78
N LYS A 7 -32.48 22.96 -10.97
CA LYS A 7 -31.55 21.89 -11.34
C LYS A 7 -30.10 22.38 -11.35
N THR A 8 -29.83 23.56 -11.92
CA THR A 8 -28.50 24.14 -11.98
C THR A 8 -27.96 24.46 -10.59
N LEU A 9 -28.80 24.99 -9.69
CA LEU A 9 -28.42 25.27 -8.30
C LEU A 9 -28.05 23.99 -7.53
N ILE A 10 -28.82 22.91 -7.73
CA ILE A 10 -28.53 21.60 -7.13
C ILE A 10 -27.23 21.04 -7.68
N TYR A 11 -26.98 21.10 -8.99
CA TYR A 11 -25.72 20.62 -9.58
C TYR A 11 -24.51 21.43 -9.14
N THR A 12 -24.64 22.75 -8.98
CA THR A 12 -23.54 23.59 -8.48
C THR A 12 -23.26 23.34 -7.01
N LEU A 13 -24.30 23.12 -6.19
CA LEU A 13 -24.12 22.77 -4.77
C LEU A 13 -23.54 21.36 -4.62
N ALA A 14 -24.01 20.38 -5.41
CA ALA A 14 -23.44 19.04 -5.44
C ALA A 14 -21.98 19.04 -5.95
N PHE A 15 -21.65 19.90 -6.92
CA PHE A 15 -20.28 20.07 -7.42
C PHE A 15 -19.36 20.75 -6.39
N LEU A 16 -19.84 21.75 -5.66
CA LEU A 16 -19.10 22.37 -4.57
C LEU A 16 -18.93 21.43 -3.37
N LEU A 17 -19.95 20.63 -3.04
CA LEU A 17 -19.88 19.60 -2.01
C LEU A 17 -18.95 18.46 -2.43
N LEU A 18 -18.93 18.09 -3.71
CA LEU A 18 -17.95 17.17 -4.28
C LEU A 18 -16.53 17.71 -4.17
N ILE A 19 -16.31 18.99 -4.51
CA ILE A 19 -15.00 19.63 -4.34
C ILE A 19 -14.59 19.65 -2.87
N ALA A 20 -15.52 19.94 -1.95
CA ALA A 20 -15.27 19.91 -0.52
C ALA A 20 -14.90 18.50 -0.03
N LEU A 21 -15.67 17.48 -0.39
CA LEU A 21 -15.41 16.07 -0.03
C LEU A 21 -14.12 15.52 -0.65
N LEU A 22 -13.79 15.92 -1.88
CA LEU A 22 -12.51 15.56 -2.49
C LEU A 22 -11.33 16.25 -1.75
N ASN A 23 -11.51 17.49 -1.31
CA ASN A 23 -10.50 18.26 -0.59
C ASN A 23 -10.29 17.75 0.86
N ASP A 24 -11.32 17.15 1.47
CA ASP A 24 -11.30 16.64 2.85
C ASP A 24 -10.80 15.19 2.98
N ARG A 25 -10.13 14.64 1.96
CA ARG A 25 -9.42 13.36 2.08
C ARG A 25 -8.17 13.44 2.99
N SER A 26 -8.04 14.47 3.84
CA SER A 26 -7.05 14.51 4.94
C SER A 26 -7.63 14.12 6.30
N SER A 27 -8.96 14.00 6.41
CA SER A 27 -9.66 13.61 7.65
C SER A 27 -10.45 12.29 7.51
N ALA A 28 -10.63 11.77 6.29
CA ALA A 28 -11.32 10.49 6.06
C ALA A 28 -10.41 9.26 6.21
N GLN A 29 -9.62 9.23 7.28
CA GLN A 29 -8.99 8.03 7.81
C GLN A 29 -9.33 7.92 9.32
N ASP A 30 -10.62 8.11 9.60
CA ASP A 30 -11.32 7.67 10.81
C ASP A 30 -12.77 7.43 10.35
N VAL A 31 -12.93 6.55 9.37
CA VAL A 31 -14.20 5.86 9.23
C VAL A 31 -14.04 4.71 10.22
N ASN A 32 -14.62 4.85 11.42
CA ASN A 32 -14.94 3.72 12.27
C ASN A 32 -15.81 2.80 11.42
N VAL A 33 -15.15 1.88 10.71
CA VAL A 33 -15.76 0.68 10.18
C VAL A 33 -15.90 -0.20 11.40
N ASP A 34 -17.15 -0.47 11.75
CA ASP A 34 -17.63 -1.31 12.85
C ASP A 34 -16.52 -2.11 13.56
N GLN A 35 -16.10 -1.66 14.75
CA GLN A 35 -15.07 -2.32 15.58
C GLN A 35 -15.37 -3.82 15.79
N GLU A 36 -16.64 -4.23 15.74
CA GLU A 36 -17.04 -5.63 15.87
C GLU A 36 -16.62 -6.49 14.66
N VAL A 37 -16.56 -5.92 13.45
CA VAL A 37 -16.14 -6.63 12.22
C VAL A 37 -14.62 -6.71 12.13
N GLU A 38 -13.91 -5.68 12.58
CA GLU A 38 -12.44 -5.71 12.69
C GLU A 38 -11.97 -6.69 13.77
N ASP A 39 -12.67 -6.75 14.91
CA ASP A 39 -12.36 -7.69 16.00
C ASP A 39 -12.65 -9.15 15.59
N GLU A 40 -13.72 -9.41 14.81
CA GLU A 40 -14.03 -10.75 14.28
C GLU A 40 -13.02 -11.18 13.22
N PHE A 41 -12.62 -10.27 12.32
CA PHE A 41 -11.58 -10.54 11.32
C PHE A 41 -10.18 -10.70 11.92
N LEU A 42 -9.84 -9.91 12.95
CA LEU A 42 -8.58 -10.06 13.70
C LEU A 42 -8.55 -11.37 14.49
N ALA A 43 -9.68 -11.78 15.07
CA ALA A 43 -9.79 -13.07 15.75
C ALA A 43 -9.66 -14.25 14.76
N GLU A 44 -10.21 -14.12 13.56
CA GLU A 44 -10.08 -15.12 12.49
C GLU A 44 -8.61 -15.24 12.03
N ILE A 45 -7.92 -14.11 11.81
CA ILE A 45 -6.49 -14.11 11.46
C ILE A 45 -5.63 -14.72 12.57
N LEU A 46 -5.88 -14.36 13.84
CA LEU A 46 -5.13 -14.94 14.96
C LEU A 46 -5.38 -16.44 15.13
N ALA A 47 -6.60 -16.89 14.86
CA ALA A 47 -6.94 -18.32 14.88
C ALA A 47 -6.29 -19.07 13.71
N GLU A 48 -6.18 -18.45 12.53
CA GLU A 48 -5.47 -18.99 11.38
C GLU A 48 -3.96 -19.08 11.66
N GLU A 49 -3.35 -18.04 12.21
CA GLU A 49 -1.94 -18.01 12.60
C GLU A 49 -1.62 -19.06 13.70
N GLN A 50 -2.54 -19.27 14.64
CA GLN A 50 -2.41 -20.35 15.64
C GLN A 50 -2.49 -21.74 15.01
N ARG A 51 -3.42 -21.96 14.06
CA ARG A 51 -3.51 -23.24 13.34
C ARG A 51 -2.28 -23.48 12.49
N GLU A 52 -1.78 -22.47 11.80
CA GLU A 52 -0.53 -22.55 11.05
C GLU A 52 0.66 -22.84 11.97
N ALA A 53 0.72 -22.24 13.17
CA ALA A 53 1.75 -22.52 14.15
C ALA A 53 1.66 -23.97 14.69
N GLU A 54 0.46 -24.48 14.95
CA GLU A 54 0.24 -25.88 15.34
C GLU A 54 0.60 -26.86 14.22
N GLU A 55 0.24 -26.57 12.97
CA GLU A 55 0.61 -27.36 11.80
C GLU A 55 2.12 -27.34 11.57
N MET A 56 2.77 -26.18 11.74
CA MET A 56 4.22 -26.04 11.67
C MET A 56 4.93 -26.82 12.77
N ALA A 57 4.41 -26.78 14.01
CA ALA A 57 4.96 -27.54 15.13
C ALA A 57 4.82 -29.06 14.91
N LYS A 58 3.68 -29.49 14.35
CA LYS A 58 3.46 -30.90 13.98
C LYS A 58 4.41 -31.33 12.86
N LEU A 59 4.60 -30.49 11.85
CA LEU A 59 5.53 -30.76 10.75
C LEU A 59 6.99 -30.82 11.24
N GLU A 60 7.36 -29.96 12.18
CA GLU A 60 8.68 -30.01 12.83
C GLU A 60 8.88 -31.30 13.63
N ALA A 61 7.85 -31.78 14.33
CA ALA A 61 7.90 -33.07 15.02
C ALA A 61 8.05 -34.25 14.05
N GLU A 62 7.28 -34.29 12.97
CA GLU A 62 7.38 -35.31 11.92
C GLU A 62 8.78 -35.32 11.25
N MET A 63 9.37 -34.14 11.03
CA MET A 63 10.72 -33.99 10.51
C MET A 63 11.78 -34.56 11.47
N ARG A 64 11.63 -34.34 12.78
CA ARG A 64 12.52 -34.92 13.79
C ARG A 64 12.42 -36.45 13.83
N GLU A 65 11.21 -37.00 13.75
CA GLU A 65 11.02 -38.46 13.66
C GLU A 65 11.68 -39.05 12.41
N LEU A 66 11.55 -38.38 11.25
CA LEU A 66 12.22 -38.79 10.01
C LEU A 66 13.74 -38.75 10.12
N GLU A 67 14.28 -37.72 10.77
CA GLU A 67 15.71 -37.59 11.01
C GLU A 67 16.23 -38.70 11.95
N GLU A 68 15.47 -39.04 12.99
CA GLU A 68 15.74 -40.17 13.88
C GLU A 68 15.71 -41.51 13.14
N LEU A 69 14.69 -41.75 12.31
CA LEU A 69 14.60 -42.96 11.48
C LEU A 69 15.77 -43.06 10.50
N LYS A 70 16.17 -41.95 9.88
CA LYS A 70 17.33 -41.88 9.00
C LYS A 70 18.63 -42.15 9.75
N ALA A 71 18.78 -41.63 10.97
CA ALA A 71 19.92 -41.89 11.84
C ALA A 71 19.97 -43.35 12.30
N GLN A 72 18.83 -43.96 12.62
CA GLN A 72 18.72 -45.40 12.94
C GLN A 72 19.09 -46.26 11.73
N HIS A 73 18.57 -45.92 10.54
CA HIS A 73 18.88 -46.63 9.32
C HIS A 73 20.37 -46.50 8.97
N ALA A 74 20.97 -45.31 9.12
CA ALA A 74 22.40 -45.09 8.94
C ALA A 74 23.25 -45.96 9.90
N LYS A 75 22.84 -46.08 11.17
CA LYS A 75 23.49 -46.97 12.15
C LYS A 75 23.33 -48.46 11.78
N MET A 76 22.17 -48.87 11.26
CA MET A 76 21.96 -50.24 10.77
C MET A 76 22.84 -50.57 9.56
N HIS A 77 23.01 -49.63 8.62
CA HIS A 77 23.91 -49.79 7.46
C HIS A 77 25.39 -49.90 7.88
N GLN A 78 25.81 -49.17 8.91
CA GLN A 78 27.15 -49.30 9.51
C GLN A 78 27.40 -50.69 10.14
N ASN A 79 26.38 -51.27 10.79
CA ASN A 79 26.46 -52.61 11.39
C ASN A 79 26.39 -53.75 10.35
N GLN A 80 25.76 -53.54 9.19
CA GLN A 80 25.74 -54.54 8.11
C GLN A 80 27.02 -54.54 7.27
N GLN A 81 27.71 -53.39 7.14
CA GLN A 81 29.03 -53.33 6.47
C GLN A 81 30.14 -54.01 7.27
N SER A 82 30.00 -54.13 8.60
CA SER A 82 30.98 -54.80 9.46
C SER A 82 30.85 -56.33 9.51
N GLN A 83 29.84 -56.93 8.86
CA GLN A 83 29.67 -58.40 8.80
C GLN A 83 29.85 -59.03 7.40
N LYS A 84 30.26 -58.28 6.37
CA LYS A 84 30.36 -58.81 4.99
C LYS A 84 31.78 -58.78 4.42
N MET A 85 32.64 -59.63 4.96
CA MET A 85 33.83 -60.13 4.25
C MET A 85 33.86 -61.67 4.29
N LYS A 86 33.14 -62.32 3.37
CA LYS A 86 33.45 -63.66 2.83
C LYS A 86 32.88 -63.79 1.40
N PRO A 87 33.65 -64.27 0.41
CA PRO A 87 33.17 -64.47 -0.95
C PRO A 87 32.60 -65.89 -1.12
N GLY A 88 31.44 -66.00 -1.78
CA GLY A 88 30.80 -67.28 -2.08
C GLY A 88 29.82 -67.16 -3.25
N MET A 89 30.06 -67.98 -4.27
CA MET A 89 29.32 -68.08 -5.54
C MET A 89 27.84 -68.52 -5.39
N ASN A 90 27.09 -68.20 -6.47
CA ASN A 90 26.06 -69.01 -7.14
C ASN A 90 24.58 -68.65 -6.92
N GLY A 91 23.83 -68.68 -8.04
CA GLY A 91 22.42 -69.11 -8.06
C GLY A 91 21.34 -68.04 -8.29
N ASN A 92 20.73 -68.12 -9.49
CA ASN A 92 19.34 -67.81 -9.83
C ASN A 92 18.85 -66.35 -9.84
N ARG A 93 18.75 -65.82 -11.07
CA ARG A 93 17.70 -64.85 -11.45
C ARG A 93 16.38 -65.60 -11.59
N SER A 94 15.45 -65.34 -10.68
CA SER A 94 14.03 -65.56 -10.90
C SER A 94 13.35 -64.21 -11.08
N SER A 95 12.82 -63.99 -12.28
CA SER A 95 11.88 -62.92 -12.57
C SER A 95 10.60 -63.13 -11.75
N MET A 96 10.23 -62.14 -10.94
CA MET A 96 8.84 -61.97 -10.51
C MET A 96 8.38 -60.59 -10.94
N SER A 97 7.74 -60.57 -12.11
CA SER A 97 6.81 -59.56 -12.53
C SER A 97 5.58 -59.64 -11.62
N GLY A 98 5.58 -58.83 -10.55
CA GLY A 98 4.40 -58.57 -9.74
C GLY A 98 3.94 -57.14 -9.98
N ALA A 99 2.95 -56.97 -10.85
CA ALA A 99 2.21 -55.73 -10.97
C ALA A 99 1.50 -55.44 -9.64
N ASN A 100 1.79 -54.30 -9.02
CA ASN A 100 0.84 -53.64 -8.13
C ASN A 100 0.89 -52.12 -8.38
N SER A 101 0.08 -51.68 -9.34
CA SER A 101 -0.10 -50.29 -9.74
C SER A 101 -1.14 -49.58 -8.86
N GLY A 102 -0.98 -49.65 -7.53
CA GLY A 102 -1.89 -49.05 -6.55
C GLY A 102 -1.26 -48.02 -5.60
N GLY A 103 0.07 -47.84 -5.61
CA GLY A 103 0.79 -46.96 -4.68
C GLY A 103 1.40 -45.70 -5.30
N LYS A 104 1.16 -45.44 -6.60
CA LYS A 104 1.80 -44.33 -7.32
C LYS A 104 1.05 -42.99 -7.17
N SER A 105 -0.24 -42.99 -6.84
CA SER A 105 -1.00 -41.75 -6.62
C SER A 105 -0.54 -41.03 -5.36
N ASN A 106 -0.50 -41.74 -4.22
CA ASN A 106 -0.21 -41.13 -2.93
C ASN A 106 1.23 -40.62 -2.80
N LEU A 107 2.19 -41.20 -3.53
CA LEU A 107 3.59 -40.76 -3.48
C LEU A 107 3.80 -39.48 -4.30
N ASN A 108 3.10 -39.35 -5.43
CA ASN A 108 3.13 -38.14 -6.25
C ASN A 108 2.44 -36.97 -5.53
N ASP A 109 1.35 -37.23 -4.82
CA ASP A 109 0.63 -36.21 -4.03
C ASP A 109 1.50 -35.70 -2.88
N VAL A 110 2.20 -36.61 -2.17
CA VAL A 110 3.15 -36.24 -1.10
C VAL A 110 4.37 -35.50 -1.65
N GLU A 111 4.90 -35.90 -2.82
CA GLU A 111 6.00 -35.20 -3.49
C GLU A 111 5.60 -33.79 -3.95
N GLU A 112 4.36 -33.64 -4.44
CA GLU A 112 3.80 -32.33 -4.82
C GLU A 112 3.60 -31.43 -3.59
N GLU A 113 3.11 -31.97 -2.48
CA GLU A 113 3.01 -31.24 -1.21
C GLU A 113 4.39 -30.84 -0.66
N LEU A 114 5.38 -31.73 -0.72
CA LEU A 114 6.75 -31.42 -0.31
C LEU A 114 7.32 -30.27 -1.15
N ARG A 115 7.11 -30.31 -2.47
CA ARG A 115 7.54 -29.26 -3.40
C ARG A 115 6.82 -27.93 -3.16
N LYS A 116 5.52 -27.95 -2.82
CA LYS A 116 4.77 -26.76 -2.42
C LYS A 116 5.31 -26.16 -1.12
N LYS A 117 5.61 -27.00 -0.12
CA LYS A 117 6.20 -26.60 1.16
C LYS A 117 7.61 -26.02 0.98
N GLU A 118 8.43 -26.64 0.14
CA GLU A 118 9.76 -26.12 -0.22
C GLU A 118 9.68 -24.78 -0.96
N ALA A 119 8.73 -24.63 -1.89
CA ALA A 119 8.50 -23.37 -2.60
C ALA A 119 8.03 -22.26 -1.65
N ALA A 120 7.09 -22.55 -0.75
CA ALA A 120 6.61 -21.62 0.26
C ALA A 120 7.74 -21.20 1.22
N LYS A 121 8.56 -22.15 1.68
CA LYS A 121 9.74 -21.86 2.51
C LYS A 121 10.75 -20.99 1.77
N ALA A 122 11.03 -21.27 0.51
CA ALA A 122 11.92 -20.45 -0.31
C ALA A 122 11.35 -19.05 -0.56
N GLU A 123 10.04 -18.90 -0.70
CA GLU A 123 9.38 -17.60 -0.81
C GLU A 123 9.46 -16.81 0.50
N ALA A 124 9.19 -17.44 1.65
CA ALA A 124 9.34 -16.84 2.97
C ALA A 124 10.78 -16.36 3.22
N GLU A 125 11.78 -17.18 2.89
CA GLU A 125 13.19 -16.79 3.02
C GLU A 125 13.55 -15.60 2.11
N ARG A 126 12.96 -15.52 0.91
CA ARG A 126 13.16 -14.35 0.02
C ARG A 126 12.52 -13.09 0.59
N ILE A 127 11.34 -13.20 1.17
CA ILE A 127 10.65 -12.09 1.83
C ILE A 127 11.48 -11.60 3.02
N GLU A 128 12.00 -12.51 3.85
CA GLU A 128 12.85 -12.17 4.99
C GLU A 128 14.15 -11.48 4.56
N ARG A 129 14.84 -12.03 3.55
CA ARG A 129 16.04 -11.41 2.97
C ARG A 129 15.74 -10.01 2.44
N GLN A 130 14.62 -9.82 1.75
CA GLN A 130 14.21 -8.50 1.25
C GLN A 130 13.92 -7.53 2.40
N ALA A 131 13.22 -7.98 3.45
CA ALA A 131 12.95 -7.17 4.62
C ALA A 131 14.24 -6.74 5.34
N ALA A 132 15.23 -7.62 5.45
CA ALA A 132 16.54 -7.30 6.02
C ALA A 132 17.30 -6.24 5.19
N ILE A 133 17.27 -6.35 3.85
CA ILE A 133 17.83 -5.35 2.94
C ILE A 133 17.14 -4.00 3.14
N ASP A 134 15.80 -3.99 3.15
CA ASP A 134 15.00 -2.78 3.33
C ASP A 134 15.28 -2.11 4.70
N GLU A 135 15.47 -2.90 5.76
CA GLU A 135 15.83 -2.39 7.08
C GLU A 135 17.24 -1.77 7.09
N GLU A 136 18.22 -2.43 6.44
CA GLU A 136 19.57 -1.90 6.31
C GLU A 136 19.58 -0.58 5.52
N GLU A 137 18.82 -0.50 4.43
CA GLU A 137 18.64 0.72 3.64
C GLU A 137 18.00 1.84 4.47
N LYS A 138 16.97 1.53 5.28
CA LYS A 138 16.37 2.50 6.21
C LYS A 138 17.38 3.00 7.25
N LYS A 139 18.20 2.11 7.82
CA LYS A 139 19.27 2.49 8.76
C LYS A 139 20.31 3.40 8.10
N LYS A 140 20.75 3.08 6.87
CA LYS A 140 21.66 3.92 6.08
C LYS A 140 21.05 5.30 5.79
N ALA A 141 19.77 5.34 5.40
CA ALA A 141 19.05 6.58 5.13
C ALA A 141 18.93 7.46 6.39
N ALA A 142 18.63 6.86 7.55
CA ALA A 142 18.55 7.56 8.82
C ALA A 142 19.89 8.18 9.24
N LYS A 143 20.98 7.40 9.18
CA LYS A 143 22.34 7.91 9.45
C LYS A 143 22.71 9.07 8.53
N LEU A 144 22.43 8.94 7.24
CA LEU A 144 22.71 9.99 6.26
C LEU A 144 21.87 11.25 6.51
N ALA A 145 20.64 11.12 7.02
CA ALA A 145 19.81 12.26 7.41
C ALA A 145 20.38 12.98 8.65
N GLU A 146 20.81 12.23 9.66
CA GLU A 146 21.46 12.75 10.87
C GLU A 146 22.76 13.50 10.53
N GLU A 147 23.64 12.92 9.71
CA GLU A 147 24.86 13.59 9.25
C GLU A 147 24.57 14.91 8.53
N ARG A 148 23.49 14.97 7.73
CA ARG A 148 23.07 16.20 7.05
C ARG A 148 22.54 17.24 8.02
N GLU A 149 21.81 16.83 9.04
CA GLU A 149 21.34 17.73 10.09
C GLU A 149 22.51 18.30 10.91
N ALA A 150 23.49 17.48 11.26
CA ALA A 150 24.71 17.90 11.93
C ALA A 150 25.52 18.90 11.08
N LYS A 151 25.71 18.61 9.78
CA LYS A 151 26.37 19.53 8.84
C LYS A 151 25.66 20.89 8.78
N TYR A 152 24.32 20.88 8.75
CA TYR A 152 23.53 22.10 8.76
C TYR A 152 23.66 22.88 10.08
N GLN A 153 23.68 22.20 11.23
CA GLN A 153 23.91 22.84 12.52
C GLN A 153 25.30 23.49 12.58
N ALA A 154 26.34 22.79 12.16
CA ALA A 154 27.69 23.33 12.07
C ALA A 154 27.79 24.55 11.12
N GLU A 155 27.06 24.55 9.99
CA GLU A 155 26.98 25.71 9.10
C GLU A 155 26.30 26.92 9.78
N LEU A 156 25.23 26.69 10.55
CA LEU A 156 24.55 27.75 11.31
C LEU A 156 25.45 28.37 12.38
N GLU A 157 26.30 27.57 13.04
CA GLU A 157 27.24 28.05 14.06
C GLU A 157 28.39 28.85 13.45
N ARG A 158 28.85 28.45 12.26
CA ARG A 158 29.92 29.16 11.53
C ARG A 158 29.48 30.53 11.03
N ILE A 159 28.20 30.70 10.68
CA ILE A 159 27.66 31.97 10.17
C ILE A 159 27.44 32.94 11.33
N LYS A 160 28.32 33.94 11.44
CA LYS A 160 28.20 35.02 12.44
C LYS A 160 27.09 36.02 12.09
N ASP A 161 26.85 36.25 10.80
CA ASP A 161 25.84 37.22 10.34
C ASP A 161 24.41 36.72 10.58
N GLU A 162 23.67 37.42 11.45
CA GLU A 162 22.32 37.03 11.85
C GLU A 162 21.35 36.98 10.66
N ASN A 163 21.43 37.94 9.73
CA ASN A 163 20.58 37.99 8.54
C ASN A 163 20.80 36.76 7.63
N MET A 164 22.05 36.32 7.48
CA MET A 164 22.41 35.13 6.71
C MET A 164 21.90 33.86 7.39
N ARG A 165 22.07 33.75 8.71
CA ARG A 165 21.54 32.65 9.51
C ARG A 165 20.01 32.53 9.38
N LYS A 166 19.28 33.65 9.47
CA LYS A 166 17.82 33.70 9.25
C LYS A 166 17.44 33.29 7.83
N LYS A 167 18.21 33.69 6.82
CA LYS A 167 17.98 33.29 5.41
C LYS A 167 18.13 31.78 5.23
N LEU A 168 19.15 31.18 5.82
CA LEU A 168 19.38 29.72 5.81
C LEU A 168 18.23 28.96 6.48
N GLN A 169 17.81 29.41 7.67
CA GLN A 169 16.67 28.82 8.39
C GLN A 169 15.36 28.92 7.59
N ARG A 170 15.10 30.07 6.95
CA ARG A 170 13.95 30.25 6.06
C ARG A 170 14.03 29.34 4.83
N GLN A 171 15.23 29.09 4.31
CA GLN A 171 15.44 28.14 3.22
C GLN A 171 15.12 26.71 3.69
N LYS A 172 15.73 26.24 4.78
CA LYS A 172 15.45 24.91 5.35
C LYS A 172 13.96 24.71 5.64
N ARG A 173 13.27 25.73 6.18
CA ARG A 173 11.82 25.66 6.42
C ARG A 173 11.01 25.48 5.13
N ARG A 174 11.35 26.21 4.05
CA ARG A 174 10.67 26.08 2.75
C ARG A 174 10.92 24.70 2.14
N ASP A 175 12.17 24.27 2.18
CA ASP A 175 12.60 22.96 1.66
C ASP A 175 11.90 21.82 2.41
N GLY A 176 11.83 21.90 3.75
CA GLY A 176 11.11 20.93 4.57
C GLY A 176 9.59 20.93 4.34
N GLN A 177 8.97 22.07 4.04
CA GLN A 177 7.54 22.10 3.64
C GLN A 177 7.31 21.39 2.30
N ILE A 178 8.25 21.54 1.36
CA ILE A 178 8.21 20.88 0.05
C ILE A 178 8.33 19.36 0.23
N VAL A 179 9.31 18.91 1.02
CA VAL A 179 9.56 17.49 1.34
C VAL A 179 8.36 16.88 2.07
N LYS A 180 7.87 17.53 3.12
CA LYS A 180 6.69 17.09 3.88
C LYS A 180 5.46 16.90 2.99
N ARG A 181 5.24 17.79 2.02
CA ARG A 181 4.12 17.68 1.08
C ARG A 181 4.26 16.46 0.16
N ILE A 182 5.47 16.19 -0.34
CA ILE A 182 5.73 15.04 -1.21
C ILE A 182 5.50 13.75 -0.45
N LEU A 183 6.12 13.60 0.72
CA LEU A 183 6.02 12.39 1.52
C LEU A 183 4.57 12.12 1.93
N ARG A 184 3.84 13.15 2.37
CA ARG A 184 2.40 13.03 2.64
C ARG A 184 1.64 12.55 1.41
N ASN A 185 1.87 13.14 0.24
CA ASN A 185 1.16 12.74 -0.98
C ASN A 185 1.55 11.32 -1.42
N SER A 186 2.79 10.90 -1.19
CA SER A 186 3.26 9.54 -1.48
C SER A 186 2.56 8.51 -0.59
N ILE A 187 2.48 8.77 0.72
CA ILE A 187 1.76 7.90 1.67
C ILE A 187 0.28 7.76 1.28
N ASN A 188 -0.31 8.84 0.76
CA ASN A 188 -1.68 8.84 0.28
C ASN A 188 -1.85 8.29 -1.15
N GLU A 189 -0.80 7.71 -1.74
CA GLU A 189 -0.78 7.18 -3.11
C GLU A 189 -1.26 8.20 -4.16
N ARG A 190 -0.99 9.50 -3.95
CA ARG A 190 -1.39 10.60 -4.85
C ARG A 190 -0.25 10.96 -5.80
N HIS A 191 0.08 10.07 -6.73
CA HIS A 191 1.23 10.25 -7.62
C HIS A 191 1.17 11.54 -8.45
N TYR A 192 -0.02 11.94 -8.93
CA TYR A 192 -0.19 13.20 -9.65
C TYR A 192 0.14 14.44 -8.78
N ALA A 193 -0.20 14.40 -7.50
CA ALA A 193 0.06 15.48 -6.56
C ALA A 193 1.52 15.52 -6.09
N VAL A 194 2.21 14.37 -6.03
CA VAL A 194 3.66 14.27 -5.77
C VAL A 194 4.46 15.04 -6.83
N LEU A 195 4.12 14.82 -8.11
CA LEU A 195 4.72 15.52 -9.25
C LEU A 195 4.32 16.99 -9.36
N GLY A 196 3.33 17.45 -8.59
CA GLY A 196 2.85 18.83 -8.65
C GLY A 196 2.09 19.17 -9.92
N LEU A 197 1.46 18.17 -10.56
CA LEU A 197 0.64 18.38 -11.76
C LEU A 197 -0.63 19.16 -11.40
N LYS A 198 -1.15 19.94 -12.36
CA LYS A 198 -2.38 20.74 -12.21
C LYS A 198 -3.55 19.86 -11.75
N CYS A 199 -3.59 18.65 -12.27
CA CYS A 199 -4.59 17.65 -11.94
C CYS A 199 -4.16 16.73 -10.81
N LYS A 200 -4.26 17.20 -9.58
CA LYS A 200 -3.86 16.42 -8.39
C LYS A 200 -4.64 15.12 -8.22
N TRP A 201 -5.86 15.09 -8.75
CA TRP A 201 -6.81 14.01 -8.54
C TRP A 201 -6.67 12.88 -9.57
N GLY A 202 -5.94 13.10 -10.68
CA GLY A 202 -5.83 12.22 -11.84
C GLY A 202 -6.63 12.72 -13.04
N GLU A 203 -6.69 11.91 -14.11
CA GLU A 203 -7.42 12.30 -15.33
C GLU A 203 -8.93 12.30 -15.10
N ILE A 204 -9.60 13.33 -15.60
CA ILE A 204 -11.05 13.51 -15.45
C ILE A 204 -11.60 13.85 -16.83
N SER A 205 -12.45 12.95 -17.32
CA SER A 205 -13.20 13.12 -18.55
C SER A 205 -14.68 13.01 -18.23
N PHE A 206 -15.48 13.96 -18.72
CA PHE A 206 -16.94 13.95 -18.59
C PHE A 206 -17.54 13.99 -19.99
N GLY A 207 -18.01 12.83 -20.46
CA GLY A 207 -18.47 12.67 -21.84
C GLY A 207 -17.37 13.08 -22.84
N PRO A 208 -17.66 13.96 -23.82
CA PRO A 208 -16.67 14.41 -24.80
C PRO A 208 -15.67 15.44 -24.22
N PHE A 209 -15.90 15.97 -23.02
CA PHE A 209 -15.06 17.03 -22.45
C PHE A 209 -13.97 16.44 -21.53
N LYS A 210 -12.71 16.60 -21.95
CA LYS A 210 -11.53 16.29 -21.11
C LYS A 210 -11.14 17.52 -20.29
N PHE A 211 -11.65 17.59 -19.05
CA PHE A 211 -11.33 18.68 -18.12
C PHE A 211 -9.90 18.60 -17.60
N CYS A 212 -9.39 17.38 -17.51
CA CYS A 212 -8.04 17.12 -17.08
C CYS A 212 -7.45 15.93 -17.85
N SER A 213 -6.40 16.21 -18.61
CA SER A 213 -5.57 15.21 -19.29
C SER A 213 -4.12 15.53 -18.97
N VAL A 214 -3.28 14.51 -18.73
CA VAL A 214 -1.85 14.69 -18.48
C VAL A 214 -1.06 13.95 -19.55
N SER A 215 -0.33 14.68 -20.38
CA SER A 215 0.52 14.07 -21.40
C SER A 215 1.82 13.51 -20.79
N PRO A 216 2.46 12.48 -21.38
CA PRO A 216 3.74 11.97 -20.89
C PRO A 216 4.85 13.03 -20.90
N ALA A 217 4.79 13.99 -21.83
CA ALA A 217 5.71 15.13 -21.87
C ALA A 217 5.55 16.05 -20.65
N GLU A 218 4.32 16.28 -20.20
CA GLU A 218 4.04 17.05 -18.99
C GLU A 218 4.53 16.34 -17.73
N VAL A 219 4.34 15.02 -17.63
CA VAL A 219 4.89 14.22 -16.52
C VAL A 219 6.41 14.38 -16.45
N LYS A 220 7.11 14.26 -17.58
CA LYS A 220 8.57 14.41 -17.64
C LYS A 220 9.02 15.82 -17.26
N ARG A 221 8.29 16.85 -17.70
CA ARG A 221 8.57 18.26 -17.34
C ARG A 221 8.35 18.52 -15.85
N ALA A 222 7.26 18.00 -15.29
CA ALA A 222 6.95 18.12 -13.87
C ALA A 222 8.01 17.41 -13.02
N TYR A 223 8.39 16.19 -13.39
CA TYR A 223 9.47 15.44 -12.74
C TYR A 223 10.78 16.23 -12.71
N ARG A 224 11.26 16.74 -13.86
CA ARG A 224 12.50 17.55 -13.93
C ARG A 224 12.45 18.81 -13.08
N THR A 225 11.28 19.42 -12.96
CA THR A 225 11.09 20.63 -12.15
C THR A 225 11.15 20.28 -10.67
N ARG A 226 10.40 19.27 -10.27
CA ARG A 226 10.31 18.82 -8.87
C ARG A 226 11.60 18.18 -8.37
N ALA A 227 12.29 17.42 -9.22
CA ALA A 227 13.58 16.81 -8.94
C ALA A 227 14.62 17.87 -8.57
N ARG A 228 14.65 19.02 -9.24
CA ARG A 228 15.57 20.12 -8.91
C ARG A 228 15.28 20.78 -7.56
N GLU A 229 14.02 20.80 -7.13
CA GLU A 229 13.59 21.39 -5.85
C GLU A 229 13.88 20.45 -4.66
N VAL A 230 13.81 19.15 -4.88
CA VAL A 230 13.90 18.11 -3.83
C VAL A 230 15.26 17.42 -3.83
N HIS A 231 16.12 17.73 -4.80
CA HIS A 231 17.41 17.08 -4.97
C HIS A 231 18.22 17.10 -3.66
N PRO A 232 18.74 15.95 -3.20
CA PRO A 232 19.35 15.84 -1.88
C PRO A 232 20.63 16.66 -1.69
N ASP A 233 21.33 17.00 -2.78
CA ASP A 233 22.48 17.90 -2.77
C ASP A 233 22.10 19.38 -2.53
N LYS A 234 20.93 19.81 -3.01
CA LYS A 234 20.49 21.22 -2.94
C LYS A 234 19.53 21.49 -1.79
N ASN A 235 18.77 20.47 -1.41
CA ASN A 235 17.76 20.54 -0.37
C ASN A 235 18.41 20.31 1.00
N ARG A 236 18.17 21.22 1.95
CA ARG A 236 18.79 21.20 3.28
C ARG A 236 18.06 20.33 4.30
N ASP A 237 17.00 19.63 3.89
CA ASP A 237 16.23 18.71 4.73
C ASP A 237 16.86 17.31 4.76
N GLY A 238 16.94 16.68 5.93
CA GLY A 238 17.49 15.33 6.08
C GLY A 238 16.70 14.28 5.29
N ARG A 239 15.38 14.49 5.14
CA ARG A 239 14.45 13.57 4.47
C ARG A 239 14.36 13.80 2.96
N ALA A 240 15.24 14.63 2.39
CA ALA A 240 15.23 14.92 0.96
C ALA A 240 15.41 13.66 0.08
N ASN A 241 16.22 12.67 0.50
CA ASN A 241 16.38 11.40 -0.21
C ASN A 241 15.05 10.65 -0.29
N GLU A 242 14.40 10.43 0.85
CA GLU A 242 13.10 9.74 0.93
C GLU A 242 12.07 10.40 0.00
N ALA A 243 12.02 11.74 -0.02
CA ALA A 243 11.12 12.47 -0.90
C ALA A 243 11.51 12.39 -2.38
N PHE A 244 12.80 12.30 -2.69
CA PHE A 244 13.29 12.11 -4.05
C PHE A 244 12.93 10.70 -4.56
N ASP A 245 13.12 9.68 -3.74
CA ASP A 245 12.75 8.30 -4.08
C ASP A 245 11.23 8.16 -4.26
N ALA A 246 10.43 8.81 -3.41
CA ALA A 246 8.98 8.87 -3.57
C ALA A 246 8.55 9.59 -4.87
N LEU A 247 9.28 10.63 -5.26
CA LEU A 247 9.07 11.35 -6.52
C LEU A 247 9.41 10.46 -7.73
N GLU A 248 10.50 9.71 -7.67
CA GLU A 248 10.92 8.78 -8.73
C GLU A 248 9.96 7.60 -8.88
N ARG A 249 9.52 7.00 -7.76
CA ARG A 249 8.46 5.97 -7.74
C ARG A 249 7.18 6.47 -8.39
N SER A 250 6.73 7.67 -8.04
CA SER A 250 5.54 8.28 -8.65
C SER A 250 5.72 8.58 -10.14
N ALA A 251 6.90 9.06 -10.54
CA ALA A 251 7.22 9.37 -11.93
C ALA A 251 7.27 8.10 -12.80
N SER A 252 7.96 7.06 -12.34
CA SER A 252 8.06 5.78 -13.05
C SER A 252 6.69 5.11 -13.27
N LEU A 253 5.78 5.22 -12.28
CA LEU A 253 4.41 4.73 -12.42
C LEU A 253 3.61 5.51 -13.48
N LEU A 254 3.70 6.84 -13.49
CA LEU A 254 2.95 7.67 -14.45
C LEU A 254 3.60 7.74 -15.85
N MET A 255 4.89 7.44 -15.98
CA MET A 255 5.58 7.38 -17.27
C MET A 255 5.21 6.12 -18.07
N ASP A 256 4.99 4.99 -17.39
CA ASP A 256 4.55 3.75 -18.03
C ASP A 256 3.04 3.81 -18.34
N PRO A 257 2.62 3.77 -19.62
CA PRO A 257 1.21 3.86 -19.98
C PRO A 257 0.36 2.72 -19.41
N SER A 258 0.94 1.53 -19.24
CA SER A 258 0.24 0.36 -18.69
C SER A 258 -0.05 0.54 -17.21
N LYS A 259 0.95 0.98 -16.43
CA LYS A 259 0.81 1.25 -15.00
C LYS A 259 -0.09 2.46 -14.74
N LYS A 260 0.09 3.53 -15.51
CA LYS A 260 -0.76 4.73 -15.46
C LYS A 260 -2.23 4.38 -15.69
N LYS A 261 -2.55 3.58 -16.72
CA LYS A 261 -3.94 3.18 -17.02
C LYS A 261 -4.56 2.37 -15.89
N LYS A 262 -3.82 1.42 -15.29
CA LYS A 262 -4.29 0.64 -14.14
C LYS A 262 -4.59 1.54 -12.95
N TYR A 263 -3.67 2.46 -12.64
CA TYR A 263 -3.83 3.42 -11.55
C TYR A 263 -5.02 4.38 -11.78
N ASP A 264 -5.17 4.92 -12.99
CA ASP A 264 -6.32 5.78 -13.33
C ASP A 264 -7.66 5.03 -13.26
N MET A 265 -7.68 3.73 -13.59
CA MET A 265 -8.87 2.88 -13.43
C MET A 265 -9.25 2.71 -11.96
N ILE A 266 -8.27 2.45 -11.08
CA ILE A 266 -8.49 2.37 -9.63
C ILE A 266 -9.02 3.70 -9.10
N LEU A 267 -8.40 4.83 -9.50
CA LEU A 267 -8.88 6.16 -9.12
C LEU A 267 -10.31 6.41 -9.59
N ALA A 268 -10.65 6.05 -10.83
CA ALA A 268 -11.99 6.22 -11.36
C ALA A 268 -13.01 5.36 -10.60
N HIS A 269 -12.65 4.12 -10.23
CA HIS A 269 -13.50 3.25 -9.43
C HIS A 269 -13.72 3.82 -8.02
N GLN A 270 -12.64 4.20 -7.32
CA GLN A 270 -12.72 4.83 -6.00
C GLN A 270 -13.61 6.07 -6.01
N ARG A 271 -13.47 6.94 -7.02
CA ARG A 271 -14.33 8.12 -7.18
C ARG A 271 -15.80 7.74 -7.32
N LYS A 272 -16.13 6.71 -8.10
CA LYS A 272 -17.51 6.24 -8.26
C LYS A 272 -18.09 5.72 -6.94
N VAL A 273 -17.30 4.98 -6.15
CA VAL A 273 -17.73 4.47 -4.84
C VAL A 273 -17.98 5.63 -3.87
N VAL A 274 -17.04 6.58 -3.77
CA VAL A 274 -17.19 7.75 -2.90
C VAL A 274 -18.37 8.61 -3.34
N LEU A 275 -18.53 8.84 -4.64
CA LEU A 275 -19.67 9.56 -5.20
C LEU A 275 -20.98 8.84 -4.88
N GLY A 276 -21.05 7.51 -5.07
CA GLY A 276 -22.23 6.71 -4.75
C GLY A 276 -22.65 6.88 -3.28
N LYS A 277 -21.72 6.67 -2.34
CA LYS A 277 -21.98 6.88 -0.91
C LYS A 277 -22.42 8.32 -0.58
N ALA A 278 -21.81 9.31 -1.22
CA ALA A 278 -22.19 10.71 -1.04
C ALA A 278 -23.61 11.00 -1.61
N PHE A 279 -23.97 10.38 -2.74
CA PHE A 279 -25.32 10.47 -3.28
C PHE A 279 -26.34 9.76 -2.40
N ASP A 280 -26.02 8.57 -1.87
CA ASP A 280 -26.91 7.80 -0.99
C ASP A 280 -27.19 8.55 0.33
N THR A 281 -26.15 9.10 0.95
CA THR A 281 -26.30 9.92 2.17
C THR A 281 -27.09 11.20 1.91
N LEU A 282 -26.86 11.86 0.77
CA LEU A 282 -27.64 13.02 0.36
C LEU A 282 -29.10 12.66 0.06
N GLU A 283 -29.35 11.53 -0.61
CA GLU A 283 -30.69 11.07 -0.91
C GLU A 283 -31.46 10.71 0.37
N ASN A 284 -30.80 10.04 1.32
CA ASN A 284 -31.39 9.70 2.62
C ASN A 284 -31.66 10.96 3.45
N GLY A 285 -30.73 11.93 3.47
CA GLY A 285 -30.94 13.24 4.09
C GLY A 285 -32.09 14.01 3.44
N TRP A 286 -32.17 14.02 2.10
CA TRP A 286 -33.25 14.67 1.36
C TRP A 286 -34.59 13.98 1.58
N LYS A 287 -34.63 12.65 1.66
CA LYS A 287 -35.83 11.87 2.03
C LYS A 287 -36.31 12.26 3.42
N ALA A 288 -35.40 12.32 4.40
CA ALA A 288 -35.71 12.73 5.78
C ALA A 288 -36.26 14.17 5.86
N VAL A 289 -35.59 15.13 5.21
CA VAL A 289 -36.06 16.52 5.13
C VAL A 289 -37.43 16.59 4.44
N ARG A 290 -37.63 15.84 3.35
CA ARG A 290 -38.89 15.79 2.63
C ARG A 290 -40.02 15.17 3.47
N THR A 291 -39.74 14.15 4.27
CA THR A 291 -40.73 13.57 5.19
C THR A 291 -41.11 14.55 6.30
N VAL A 292 -40.14 15.27 6.87
CA VAL A 292 -40.38 16.33 7.87
C VAL A 292 -41.22 17.45 7.25
N PHE A 293 -40.89 17.90 6.04
CA PHE A 293 -41.69 18.91 5.31
C PHE A 293 -43.11 18.44 4.99
N LYS A 294 -43.33 17.15 4.72
CA LYS A 294 -44.68 16.59 4.54
C LYS A 294 -45.46 16.53 5.86
N LEU A 295 -44.80 16.23 6.97
CA LEU A 295 -45.41 16.12 8.30
C LEU A 295 -45.81 17.50 8.87
N LEU A 296 -44.96 18.53 8.70
CA LEU A 296 -45.24 19.89 9.16
C LEU A 296 -46.20 20.69 8.26
N GLY A 297 -46.55 20.16 7.08
CA GLY A 297 -47.56 20.75 6.19
C GLY A 297 -47.22 22.18 5.73
N PRO A 298 -48.23 23.03 5.42
CA PRO A 298 -48.03 24.37 4.85
C PRO A 298 -47.32 25.37 5.80
N PHE A 299 -47.08 25.00 7.06
CA PHE A 299 -46.40 25.84 8.05
C PHE A 299 -44.88 25.59 8.13
N ALA A 300 -44.35 24.59 7.43
CA ALA A 300 -42.91 24.29 7.42
C ALA A 300 -42.06 25.39 6.75
N THR A 301 -42.60 26.03 5.71
CA THR A 301 -41.90 27.05 4.92
C THR A 301 -41.62 28.35 5.69
N PRO A 302 -42.57 28.98 6.43
CA PRO A 302 -42.25 30.18 7.21
C PRO A 302 -41.28 29.89 8.36
N ILE A 303 -41.36 28.71 9.00
CA ILE A 303 -40.43 28.32 10.09
C ILE A 303 -39.01 28.12 9.55
N ALA A 304 -38.85 27.48 8.39
CA ALA A 304 -37.54 27.29 7.76
C ALA A 304 -36.92 28.62 7.30
N ILE A 305 -37.73 29.57 6.82
CA ILE A 305 -37.27 30.92 6.43
C ILE A 305 -36.83 31.72 7.67
N LEU A 306 -37.56 31.62 8.79
CA LEU A 306 -37.18 32.27 10.04
C LEU A 306 -35.88 31.69 10.62
N LEU A 307 -35.71 30.36 10.60
CA LEU A 307 -34.46 29.72 11.04
C LEU A 307 -33.26 30.08 10.14
N ALA A 308 -33.48 30.19 8.82
CA ALA A 308 -32.44 30.60 7.88
C ALA A 308 -32.05 32.09 7.97
N LEU A 309 -32.89 32.94 8.59
CA LEU A 309 -32.60 34.35 8.85
C LEU A 309 -31.89 34.61 10.19
N ILE A 310 -31.84 33.60 11.07
CA ILE A 310 -31.19 33.66 12.39
C ILE A 310 -29.72 33.22 12.33
N ILE A 311 -29.33 32.48 11.28
CA ILE A 311 -27.95 32.07 10.97
C ILE A 311 -27.30 33.14 10.08
#